data_AF-A0A8D8BYN3-F1
#
_entry.id   AF-A0A8D8BYN3-F1
#
_cell.length_a   1.000
_cell.length_b   1.000
_cell.length_c   1.000
_cell.angle_alpha   90.00
_cell.angle_beta   90.00
_cell.angle_gamma   90.00
#
_symmetry.space_group_name_H-M   'P 1'
#
loop_
_entity.id
_entity.type
_entity.pdbx_description
1 polymer ?
#
loop_
_entity_poly.entity_id
_entity_poly.type
_entity_poly.pdbx_seq_one_letter_code
_entity_poly.pdbx_strand_id
1 'polypeptide(L)'
;GLIYLHDSDIGSHGSLRPSKVLIDSRWVAQIADFGLHEFKSSQEEPAKFERELRRSLWKAPEILRNPNTPSKGTQKGDVYSFGLILYEIIARKGPWGGIGMSR
;
A
#
# COMPACT_ATOMS: atom_id res chain seq x y z
N GLY A 1 6.29 9.72 -9.53
CA GLY A 1 5.69 9.23 -8.28
C GLY A 1 6.56 8.15 -7.68
N LEU A 2 6.25 6.87 -7.94
CA LEU A 2 6.95 5.74 -7.31
C LEU A 2 8.44 5.69 -7.61
N ILE A 3 8.86 5.92 -8.86
CA ILE A 3 10.28 5.93 -9.24
C ILE A 3 11.08 6.91 -8.38
N TYR A 4 10.58 8.14 -8.22
CA TYR A 4 11.21 9.15 -7.36
C TYR A 4 11.32 8.68 -5.90
N LEU A 5 10.29 8.03 -5.36
CA LEU A 5 10.33 7.48 -4.01
C LEU A 5 11.36 6.35 -3.89
N HIS A 6 11.44 5.49 -4.91
CA HIS A 6 12.36 4.34 -4.96
C HIS A 6 13.83 4.78 -5.05
N ASP A 7 14.10 5.90 -5.71
CA ASP A 7 15.44 6.49 -5.83
C ASP A 7 15.82 7.38 -4.62
N SER A 8 14.89 7.67 -3.71
CA SER A 8 15.14 8.45 -2.50
C SER A 8 15.65 7.58 -1.35
N ASP A 9 16.17 8.20 -0.27
CA ASP A 9 16.63 7.51 0.94
C ASP A 9 15.55 6.66 1.63
N ILE A 10 14.27 6.94 1.35
CA ILE A 10 13.14 6.16 1.87
C ILE A 10 13.09 4.77 1.21
N GLY A 11 13.47 4.69 -0.07
CA GLY A 11 13.67 3.46 -0.85
C GLY A 11 12.40 2.70 -1.24
N SER A 12 11.34 2.72 -0.43
CA SER A 12 10.05 2.08 -0.74
C SER A 12 8.90 2.67 0.09
N HIS A 13 7.67 2.55 -0.41
CA HIS A 13 6.46 2.94 0.30
C HIS A 13 6.04 1.90 1.35
N GLY A 14 6.07 0.62 0.99
CA GLY A 14 5.79 -0.53 1.86
C GLY A 14 4.33 -0.76 2.25
N SER A 15 3.44 0.18 1.90
CA SER A 15 2.01 0.10 2.21
C SER A 15 1.13 0.81 1.18
N LEU A 16 1.61 0.88 -0.07
CA LEU A 16 0.90 1.53 -1.18
C LEU A 16 -0.46 0.86 -1.40
N ARG A 17 -1.51 1.67 -1.49
CA ARG A 17 -2.91 1.25 -1.72
C ARG A 17 -3.74 2.43 -2.22
N PRO A 18 -4.97 2.24 -2.75
CA PRO A 18 -5.76 3.33 -3.34
C PRO A 18 -5.96 4.52 -2.39
N SER A 19 -6.21 4.26 -1.10
CA SER A 19 -6.37 5.33 -0.08
C SER A 19 -5.11 6.16 0.19
N LYS A 20 -3.96 5.80 -0.39
CA LYS A 20 -2.67 6.52 -0.30
C LYS A 20 -2.26 7.18 -1.61
N VAL A 21 -3.13 7.12 -2.62
CA VAL A 21 -3.00 7.87 -3.88
C VAL A 21 -4.07 8.96 -3.86
N LEU A 22 -3.64 10.18 -3.58
CA LEU A 22 -4.50 11.36 -3.51
C LEU A 22 -4.59 12.03 -4.88
N ILE A 23 -5.69 12.71 -5.16
CA ILE A 23 -5.86 13.50 -6.38
C ILE A 23 -5.96 14.97 -5.98
N ASP A 24 -5.10 15.81 -6.55
CA ASP A 24 -5.13 17.27 -6.30
C ASP A 24 -6.20 17.97 -7.16
N SER A 25 -6.38 19.28 -6.95
CA SER A 25 -7.36 20.09 -7.70
C SER A 25 -7.05 20.23 -9.19
N ARG A 26 -5.86 19.83 -9.63
CA ARG A 26 -5.42 19.83 -11.03
C ARG A 26 -5.47 18.43 -11.64
N TRP A 27 -6.15 17.49 -10.99
CA TRP A 27 -6.27 16.10 -11.43
C TRP A 27 -4.93 15.34 -11.48
N VAL A 28 -3.96 15.74 -10.66
CA VAL A 28 -2.67 15.05 -10.56
C VAL A 28 -2.69 14.06 -9.40
N ALA A 29 -2.30 12.82 -9.69
CA ALA A 29 -2.13 11.79 -8.66
C ALA A 29 -0.86 12.02 -7.83
N GLN A 30 -1.01 11.98 -6.51
CA GLN A 30 0.05 12.18 -5.53
C GLN A 30 0.12 11.01 -4.57
N ILE A 31 1.33 10.49 -4.36
CA ILE A 31 1.58 9.41 -3.40
C ILE A 31 1.77 10.05 -2.03
N ALA A 32 1.07 9.52 -1.01
CA ALA A 32 1.10 10.06 0.35
C ALA A 32 1.48 8.98 1.37
N ASP A 33 1.82 9.40 2.59
CA ASP A 33 1.96 8.53 3.76
C ASP A 33 3.11 7.48 3.71
N PHE A 34 4.13 7.75 2.89
CA PHE A 34 5.38 7.00 2.80
C PHE A 34 6.41 7.49 3.86
N GLY A 35 7.38 6.65 4.23
CA GLY A 35 8.44 7.01 5.19
C GLY A 35 7.99 7.11 6.66
N LEU A 36 6.72 6.83 6.98
CA LEU A 36 6.16 6.98 8.32
C LEU A 36 6.14 5.66 9.13
N HIS A 37 7.01 4.70 8.80
CA HIS A 37 6.90 3.36 9.35
C HIS A 37 7.25 3.29 10.85
N GLU A 38 8.26 4.04 11.27
CA GLU A 38 8.70 4.14 12.68
C GLU A 38 7.72 4.93 13.54
N PHE A 39 7.12 6.00 12.97
CA PHE A 39 6.10 6.77 13.68
C PHE A 39 4.83 5.96 13.96
N LYS A 40 4.48 5.02 13.08
CA LYS A 40 3.27 4.20 13.20
C LYS A 40 3.45 2.94 14.05
N SER A 41 4.67 2.46 14.26
CA SER A 41 4.89 1.25 15.06
C SER A 41 4.45 1.42 16.51
N SER A 42 4.60 2.64 17.04
CA SER A 42 4.34 2.98 18.45
C SER A 42 2.88 3.37 18.74
N GLN A 43 2.02 3.39 17.72
CA GLN A 43 0.60 3.72 17.90
C GLN A 43 -0.23 2.48 18.20
N GLU A 44 -0.88 2.48 19.35
CA GLU A 44 -1.96 1.56 19.69
C GLU A 44 -3.29 2.15 19.25
N GLU A 45 -4.05 1.37 18.50
CA GLU A 45 -5.27 1.81 17.85
C GLU A 45 -6.34 0.76 18.09
N PRO A 46 -7.59 1.15 18.40
CA PRO A 46 -8.69 0.21 18.48
C PRO A 46 -8.87 -0.51 17.14
N ALA A 47 -9.14 -1.82 17.18
CA ALA A 47 -9.27 -2.69 16.00
C ALA A 47 -8.03 -2.68 15.06
N LYS A 48 -6.82 -2.45 15.60
CA LYS A 48 -5.55 -2.46 14.83
C LYS A 48 -5.42 -3.71 13.95
N PHE A 49 -5.75 -4.88 14.47
CA PHE A 49 -5.65 -6.15 13.73
C PHE A 49 -6.52 -6.19 12.47
N GLU A 50 -7.83 -5.93 12.59
CA GLU A 50 -8.76 -5.93 11.45
C GLU A 50 -8.35 -4.91 10.38
N ARG A 51 -7.88 -3.75 10.84
CA ARG A 51 -7.42 -2.69 9.94
C ARG A 51 -6.15 -3.11 9.20
N GLU A 52 -5.17 -3.71 9.88
CA GLU A 52 -3.96 -4.22 9.24
C GLU A 52 -4.27 -5.36 8.26
N LEU A 53 -5.23 -6.22 8.58
CA LEU A 53 -5.71 -7.26 7.66
C LEU A 53 -6.28 -6.66 6.38
N ARG A 54 -7.18 -5.66 6.49
CA ARG A 54 -7.72 -4.93 5.33
C ARG A 54 -6.63 -4.22 4.52
N ARG A 55 -5.66 -3.59 5.19
CA ARG A 55 -4.53 -2.92 4.53
C ARG A 55 -3.62 -3.89 3.78
N SER A 56 -3.58 -5.14 4.23
CA SER A 56 -2.75 -6.20 3.64
C SER A 56 -3.30 -6.74 2.32
N LEU A 57 -4.53 -6.38 1.92
CA LEU A 57 -5.12 -6.78 0.64
C LEU A 57 -4.31 -6.33 -0.58
N TRP A 58 -3.50 -5.27 -0.44
CA TRP A 58 -2.63 -4.75 -1.49
C TRP A 58 -1.17 -5.21 -1.38
N LYS A 59 -0.83 -5.96 -0.33
CA LYS A 59 0.56 -6.41 -0.12
C LYS A 59 0.89 -7.59 -1.03
N ALA A 60 2.11 -7.59 -1.51
CA ALA A 60 2.64 -8.68 -2.31
C ALA A 60 2.71 -9.99 -1.50
N PRO A 61 2.43 -11.14 -2.12
CA PRO A 61 2.36 -12.42 -1.42
C PRO A 61 3.68 -12.81 -0.73
N GLU A 62 4.83 -12.46 -1.32
CA GLU A 62 6.15 -12.68 -0.73
C GLU A 62 6.37 -11.88 0.56
N ILE A 63 5.78 -10.68 0.66
CA ILE A 63 5.81 -9.86 1.86
C ILE A 63 4.94 -10.47 2.95
N LEU A 64 3.77 -11.00 2.58
CA LEU A 64 2.83 -11.62 3.52
C LEU A 64 3.34 -12.96 4.08
N ARG A 65 4.09 -13.73 3.27
CA ARG A 65 4.62 -15.04 3.66
C ARG A 65 5.88 -14.94 4.51
N ASN A 66 6.62 -13.85 4.40
CA ASN A 66 7.90 -13.70 5.08
C ASN A 66 7.78 -12.75 6.29
N PRO A 67 7.79 -13.28 7.53
CA PRO A 67 7.72 -12.44 8.74
C PRO A 67 8.96 -11.56 8.94
N ASN A 68 10.08 -11.88 8.28
CA ASN A 68 11.31 -11.11 8.35
C ASN A 68 11.38 -9.98 7.31
N THR A 69 10.29 -9.75 6.56
CA THR A 69 10.26 -8.64 5.59
C THR A 69 10.46 -7.31 6.33
N PRO A 70 11.33 -6.41 5.83
CA PRO A 70 11.48 -5.10 6.41
C PRO A 70 10.13 -4.40 6.56
N SER A 71 9.95 -3.70 7.67
CA SER A 71 8.74 -2.93 7.95
C SER A 71 8.42 -1.97 6.80
N LYS A 72 9.44 -1.27 6.28
CA LYS A 72 9.38 -0.41 5.09
C LYS A 72 9.00 -1.09 3.77
N GLY A 73 8.82 -2.41 3.75
CA GLY A 73 8.52 -3.21 2.57
C GLY A 73 9.68 -3.26 1.58
N THR A 74 9.36 -3.46 0.30
CA THR A 74 10.34 -3.54 -0.79
C THR A 74 9.82 -2.80 -2.02
N GLN A 75 10.72 -2.34 -2.89
CA GLN A 75 10.34 -1.72 -4.17
C GLN A 75 9.50 -2.66 -5.04
N LYS A 76 9.85 -3.95 -5.09
CA LYS A 76 9.07 -4.97 -5.83
C LYS A 76 7.67 -5.16 -5.24
N GLY A 77 7.55 -5.07 -3.92
CA GLY A 77 6.26 -5.03 -3.24
C GLY A 77 5.40 -3.85 -3.67
N ASP A 78 5.96 -2.65 -3.75
CA ASP A 78 5.24 -1.47 -4.21
C ASP A 78 4.76 -1.61 -5.67
N VAL A 79 5.57 -2.24 -6.54
CA VAL A 79 5.19 -2.51 -7.94
C VAL A 79 4.01 -3.47 -8.01
N TYR A 80 3.98 -4.50 -7.17
CA TYR A 80 2.83 -5.40 -7.05
C TYR A 80 1.58 -4.63 -6.59
N SER A 81 1.69 -3.83 -5.52
CA SER A 81 0.59 -3.01 -5.01
C SER A 81 0.06 -2.04 -6.06
N PHE A 82 0.96 -1.43 -6.85
CA PHE A 82 0.60 -0.57 -7.97
C PHE A 82 -0.20 -1.33 -9.04
N GLY A 83 0.20 -2.57 -9.36
CA GLY A 83 -0.56 -3.45 -10.26
C GLY A 83 -1.99 -3.70 -9.79
N LEU A 84 -2.20 -3.95 -8.50
CA LEU A 84 -3.54 -4.10 -7.93
C LEU A 84 -4.35 -2.80 -7.99
N ILE A 85 -3.74 -1.64 -7.74
CA ILE A 85 -4.42 -0.35 -7.89
C ILE A 85 -4.87 -0.13 -9.33
N LEU A 86 -4.01 -0.43 -10.31
CA LEU A 86 -4.37 -0.35 -11.73
C LEU A 86 -5.52 -1.31 -12.07
N TYR A 87 -5.47 -2.54 -11.53
CA TYR A 87 -6.55 -3.50 -11.70
C TYR A 87 -7.88 -2.94 -11.17
N GLU A 88 -7.92 -2.36 -9.97
CA GLU A 88 -9.16 -1.78 -9.42
C GLU A 88 -9.70 -0.63 -10.28
N ILE A 89 -8.81 0.20 -10.84
CA ILE A 89 -9.18 1.29 -11.75
C ILE A 89 -9.82 0.75 -13.03
N ILE A 90 -9.21 -0.28 -13.64
CA ILE A 90 -9.67 -0.85 -14.93
C ILE A 90 -10.92 -1.71 -14.72
N ALA A 91 -10.89 -2.62 -13.75
CA ALA A 91 -11.95 -3.59 -13.50
C ALA A 91 -13.15 -3.00 -12.74
N ARG A 92 -12.99 -1.82 -12.12
CA ARG A 92 -14.01 -1.16 -11.28
C ARG A 92 -14.57 -2.07 -10.19
N LYS A 93 -13.69 -2.90 -9.62
CA LYS A 93 -13.96 -3.85 -8.53
C LYS A 93 -12.91 -3.67 -7.45
N GLY A 94 -13.13 -4.24 -6.27
CA GLY A 94 -12.10 -4.27 -5.22
C GLY A 94 -10.85 -5.05 -5.64
N PRO A 95 -9.79 -5.07 -4.82
CA PRO A 95 -8.47 -5.61 -5.18
C PRO A 95 -8.48 -7.08 -5.61
N TRP A 96 -9.55 -7.82 -5.27
CA TRP A 96 -9.73 -9.24 -5.58
C TRP A 96 -11.04 -9.51 -6.34
N GLY A 97 -11.56 -8.50 -7.04
CA GLY A 97 -12.73 -8.66 -7.90
C GLY A 97 -14.04 -8.86 -7.11
N GLY A 98 -14.80 -9.90 -7.47
CA GLY A 98 -16.11 -10.21 -6.88
C GLY A 98 -16.05 -11.06 -5.60
N ILE A 99 -14.85 -11.38 -5.12
CA ILE A 99 -14.68 -12.07 -3.84
C ILE A 99 -14.93 -11.01 -2.76
N GLY A 100 -15.93 -11.20 -1.89
CA GLY A 100 -16.46 -10.20 -0.94
C GLY A 100 -15.52 -9.71 0.16
N MET A 101 -14.23 -9.51 -0.15
CA MET A 101 -13.17 -9.07 0.76
C MET A 101 -13.01 -7.54 0.79
N SER A 102 -13.75 -6.78 -0.01
CA SER A 102 -13.69 -5.31 -0.03
C SER A 102 -14.84 -4.60 0.71
N ARG A 103 -15.61 -5.31 1.55
CA ARG A 103 -16.73 -4.74 2.32
C ARG A 103 -16.32 -4.26 3.73
#